data_AF-A0A2N3NJM9-F1
#
_entry.id   AF-A0A2N3NJM9-F1
#
_cell.length_a   1.000
_cell.length_b   1.000
_cell.length_c   1.000
_cell.angle_alpha   90.00
_cell.angle_beta   90.00
_cell.angle_gamma   90.00
#
_symmetry.space_group_name_H-M   'P 1'
#
loop_
_entity.id
_entity.type
_entity.pdbx_description
1 polymer ?
#
loop_
_entity_poly.entity_id
_entity_poly.type
_entity_poly.pdbx_seq_one_letter_code
_entity_poly.pdbx_strand_id
1 'polypeptide(L)'
;MKFSTVLLSLASVASIAYADPVDENGDGLPDGDIPGCASSCFLSTYLSNLPAMMACTEANLFLCFCKSSYIPLLYKNCVCNSCSASEKQAALQFGLDTCSINGAPITWVGDTC
;
A
#
# COMPACT_ATOMS: atom_id res chain seq x y z
N MET A 1 -52.43 25.52 6.35
CA MET A 1 -51.14 26.13 6.71
C MET A 1 -50.06 25.43 5.89
N LYS A 2 -49.31 26.24 5.12
CA LYS A 2 -47.96 26.07 4.54
C LYS A 2 -47.50 24.70 4.00
N PHE A 3 -47.29 24.68 2.69
CA PHE A 3 -46.42 23.78 1.92
C PHE A 3 -44.95 23.91 2.35
N SER A 4 -44.20 22.81 2.39
CA SER A 4 -42.76 22.85 2.17
C SER A 4 -42.27 21.49 1.66
N THR A 5 -42.15 21.43 0.34
CA THR A 5 -41.28 20.50 -0.39
C THR A 5 -39.83 20.82 -0.02
N VAL A 6 -39.07 19.83 0.43
CA VAL A 6 -37.61 19.93 0.48
C VAL A 6 -37.06 18.83 -0.41
N LEU A 7 -36.74 19.22 -1.65
CA LEU A 7 -35.78 18.52 -2.49
C LEU A 7 -34.40 18.64 -1.82
N LEU A 8 -33.90 17.54 -1.26
CA LEU A 8 -32.46 17.38 -1.06
C LEU A 8 -31.92 16.52 -2.21
N SER A 9 -31.47 17.19 -3.26
CA SER A 9 -30.49 16.65 -4.19
C SER A 9 -29.15 16.55 -3.47
N LEU A 10 -28.82 15.37 -2.96
CA LEU A 10 -27.46 15.03 -2.57
C LEU A 10 -26.86 14.23 -3.71
N ALA A 11 -26.04 14.91 -4.52
CA ALA A 11 -25.00 14.28 -5.29
C ALA A 11 -24.11 13.53 -4.29
N SER A 12 -24.25 12.22 -4.19
CA SER A 12 -23.30 11.36 -3.52
C SER A 12 -22.01 11.39 -4.34
N VAL A 13 -21.13 12.33 -3.99
CA VAL A 13 -19.70 12.17 -4.24
C VAL A 13 -19.31 10.80 -3.71
N ALA A 14 -18.88 9.92 -4.59
CA ALA A 14 -18.21 8.69 -4.22
C ALA A 14 -16.88 9.09 -3.57
N SER A 15 -16.94 9.49 -2.30
CA SER A 15 -15.80 9.39 -1.41
C SER A 15 -15.53 7.90 -1.29
N ILE A 16 -14.63 7.38 -2.14
CA ILE A 16 -13.90 6.18 -1.82
C ILE A 16 -13.12 6.59 -0.57
N ALA A 17 -13.73 6.40 0.60
CA ALA A 17 -12.99 6.37 1.83
C ALA A 17 -12.01 5.22 1.63
N TYR A 18 -10.75 5.54 1.35
CA TYR A 18 -9.67 4.62 1.66
C TYR A 18 -9.84 4.36 3.14
N ALA A 19 -10.39 3.19 3.49
CA ALA A 19 -10.37 2.73 4.85
C ALA A 19 -8.91 2.79 5.30
N ASP A 20 -8.65 3.33 6.49
CA ASP A 20 -7.30 3.28 7.05
C ASP A 20 -6.81 1.83 6.97
N PRO A 21 -5.55 1.59 6.55
CA PRO A 21 -5.05 0.23 6.44
C PRO A 21 -5.06 -0.40 7.82
N VAL A 22 -5.90 -1.43 7.99
CA VAL A 22 -6.10 -2.12 9.26
C VAL A 22 -5.12 -3.29 9.33
N ASP A 23 -4.45 -3.41 10.47
CA ASP A 23 -3.64 -4.56 10.86
C ASP A 23 -4.32 -5.18 12.10
N GLU A 24 -5.34 -6.01 11.86
CA GLU A 24 -6.14 -6.71 12.87
C GLU A 24 -5.34 -7.81 13.57
N ASN A 25 -4.37 -8.42 12.88
CA ASN A 25 -3.59 -9.55 13.39
C ASN A 25 -2.25 -9.13 14.05
N GLY A 26 -1.80 -7.89 13.85
CA GLY A 26 -0.59 -7.30 14.41
C GLY A 26 0.72 -7.75 13.73
N ASP A 27 0.68 -8.18 12.48
CA ASP A 27 1.85 -8.70 11.75
C ASP A 27 2.62 -7.64 10.94
N GLY A 28 2.10 -6.40 10.90
CA GLY A 28 2.69 -5.28 10.17
C GLY A 28 2.35 -5.28 8.67
N LEU A 29 1.33 -6.01 8.24
CA LEU A 29 0.77 -5.97 6.89
C LEU A 29 -0.68 -5.49 6.91
N PRO A 30 -1.17 -4.89 5.81
CA PRO A 30 -2.58 -4.58 5.68
C PRO A 30 -3.41 -5.86 5.51
N ASP A 31 -4.47 -5.98 6.30
CA ASP A 31 -5.45 -7.06 6.19
C ASP A 31 -6.41 -6.83 5.02
N GLY A 32 -6.71 -7.92 4.28
CA GLY A 32 -7.60 -7.91 3.12
C GLY A 32 -7.15 -8.84 1.99
N ASP A 33 -7.77 -8.70 0.81
CA ASP A 33 -7.35 -9.41 -0.40
C ASP A 33 -6.01 -8.85 -0.90
N ILE A 34 -4.90 -9.38 -0.37
CA ILE A 34 -3.55 -9.02 -0.81
C ILE A 34 -3.37 -9.47 -2.27
N PRO A 35 -3.09 -8.55 -3.22
CA PRO A 35 -2.86 -8.93 -4.60
C PRO A 35 -1.68 -9.91 -4.69
N GLY A 36 -1.86 -11.07 -5.32
CA GLY A 36 -0.80 -12.08 -5.41
C GLY A 36 0.49 -11.53 -6.06
N CYS A 37 0.33 -10.56 -6.98
CA CYS A 37 1.45 -9.85 -7.57
C CYS A 37 2.21 -8.96 -6.55
N ALA A 38 1.52 -8.34 -5.59
CA ALA A 38 2.14 -7.54 -4.54
C ALA A 38 3.11 -8.40 -3.71
N SER A 39 2.63 -9.55 -3.22
CA SER A 39 3.45 -10.50 -2.45
C SER A 39 4.63 -11.03 -3.27
N SER A 40 4.40 -11.34 -4.54
CA SER A 40 5.44 -11.81 -5.46
C SER A 40 6.52 -10.74 -5.69
N CYS A 41 6.13 -9.48 -5.88
CA CYS A 41 7.08 -8.38 -6.05
C CYS A 41 7.83 -8.04 -4.77
N PHE A 42 7.19 -8.16 -3.60
CA PHE A 42 7.86 -7.99 -2.32
C PHE A 42 8.92 -9.08 -2.12
N LEU A 43 8.55 -10.35 -2.35
CA LEU A 43 9.48 -11.48 -2.24
C LEU A 43 10.64 -11.37 -3.24
N SER A 44 10.35 -11.03 -4.50
CA SER A 44 11.38 -10.82 -5.53
C SER A 44 12.36 -9.70 -5.14
N THR A 45 11.82 -8.57 -4.65
CA THR A 45 12.64 -7.44 -4.16
C THR A 45 13.50 -7.86 -2.97
N TYR A 46 12.92 -8.59 -2.01
CA TYR A 46 13.63 -9.10 -0.84
C TYR A 46 14.78 -10.05 -1.23
N LEU A 47 14.50 -11.08 -2.04
CA LEU A 47 15.50 -12.06 -2.45
C LEU A 47 16.63 -11.44 -3.27
N SER A 48 16.30 -10.49 -4.16
CA SER A 48 17.28 -9.80 -4.99
C SER A 48 18.16 -8.82 -4.20
N ASN A 49 17.72 -8.41 -3.00
CA ASN A 49 18.42 -7.45 -2.15
C ASN A 49 18.68 -8.00 -0.75
N LEU A 50 18.81 -9.32 -0.63
CA LEU A 50 18.97 -10.03 0.65
C LEU A 50 20.07 -9.41 1.53
N PRO A 51 21.27 -9.05 1.02
CA PRO A 51 22.31 -8.46 1.86
C PRO A 51 21.89 -7.13 2.51
N ALA A 52 21.16 -6.28 1.78
CA ALA A 52 20.68 -5.00 2.30
C ALA A 52 19.55 -5.21 3.32
N MET A 53 18.64 -6.15 3.06
CA MET A 53 17.55 -6.50 3.96
C MET A 53 18.06 -7.15 5.26
N MET A 54 19.07 -8.00 5.18
CA MET A 54 19.69 -8.65 6.34
C MET A 54 20.57 -7.70 7.17
N ALA A 55 21.01 -6.58 6.59
CA ALA A 55 21.77 -5.55 7.30
C ALA A 55 20.87 -4.61 8.12
N CYS A 56 19.55 -4.71 7.99
CA CYS A 56 18.63 -3.87 8.74
C CYS A 56 18.58 -4.25 10.22
N THR A 57 18.58 -3.21 11.07
CA THR A 57 18.46 -3.33 12.53
C THR A 57 17.09 -2.93 13.05
N GLU A 58 16.13 -2.78 12.13
CA GLU A 58 14.76 -2.38 12.43
C GLU A 58 13.96 -3.52 13.08
N ALA A 59 12.86 -3.18 13.75
CA ALA A 59 12.05 -4.14 14.50
C ALA A 59 11.45 -5.27 13.64
N ASN A 60 11.25 -5.02 12.34
CA ASN A 60 10.81 -6.01 11.38
C ASN A 60 11.30 -5.66 9.95
N LEU A 61 11.15 -6.61 9.03
CA LEU A 61 11.57 -6.45 7.63
C LEU A 61 10.75 -5.41 6.86
N PHE A 62 9.50 -5.16 7.24
CA PHE A 62 8.66 -4.16 6.60
C PHE A 62 9.12 -2.74 6.93
N LEU A 63 9.48 -2.47 8.18
CA LEU A 63 10.06 -1.20 8.59
C LEU A 63 11.42 -0.94 7.91
N CYS A 64 12.24 -1.99 7.77
CA CYS A 64 13.46 -1.95 6.96
C CYS A 64 13.19 -1.57 5.50
N PHE A 65 12.21 -2.23 4.89
CA PHE A 65 11.73 -1.91 3.54
C PHE A 65 11.33 -0.43 3.46
N CYS A 66 10.52 0.06 4.39
CA CYS A 66 9.96 1.42 4.38
C CYS A 66 10.98 2.53 4.65
N LYS A 67 11.98 2.27 5.48
CA LYS A 67 13.05 3.26 5.78
C LYS A 67 14.15 3.30 4.72
N SER A 68 14.22 2.31 3.84
CA SER A 68 15.15 2.33 2.71
C SER A 68 14.75 3.42 1.71
N SER A 69 15.73 4.20 1.25
CA SER A 69 15.54 5.18 0.18
C SER A 69 15.48 4.56 -1.23
N TYR A 70 15.65 3.24 -1.35
CA TYR A 70 15.79 2.57 -2.64
C TYR A 70 14.89 1.34 -2.81
N ILE A 71 14.76 0.51 -1.78
CA ILE A 71 13.99 -0.74 -1.87
C ILE A 71 12.51 -0.51 -2.25
N PRO A 72 11.79 0.49 -1.70
CA PRO A 72 10.42 0.76 -2.13
C PRO A 72 10.28 1.11 -3.61
N LEU A 73 11.30 1.76 -4.20
CA LEU A 73 11.34 2.05 -5.64
C LEU A 73 11.48 0.76 -6.45
N LEU A 74 12.28 -0.19 -5.98
CA LEU A 74 12.41 -1.50 -6.64
C LEU A 74 11.10 -2.28 -6.60
N TYR A 75 10.40 -2.26 -5.47
CA TYR A 75 9.08 -2.85 -5.34
C TYR A 75 8.09 -2.22 -6.32
N LYS A 76 7.99 -0.88 -6.34
CA LYS A 76 7.16 -0.15 -7.30
C LYS A 76 7.51 -0.54 -8.73
N ASN A 77 8.79 -0.59 -9.08
CA ASN A 77 9.25 -0.96 -10.41
C ASN A 77 8.83 -2.39 -10.78
N CYS A 78 8.91 -3.34 -9.84
CA CYS A 78 8.40 -4.69 -10.05
C CYS A 78 6.89 -4.67 -10.33
N VAL A 79 6.11 -3.97 -9.49
CA VAL A 79 4.66 -3.88 -9.64
C VAL A 79 4.29 -3.31 -11.02
N CYS A 80 4.95 -2.24 -11.43
CA CYS A 80 4.67 -1.57 -12.69
C CYS A 80 5.00 -2.40 -13.93
N ASN A 81 6.00 -3.29 -13.86
CA ASN A 81 6.41 -4.11 -14.99
C ASN A 81 5.78 -5.50 -15.02
N SER A 82 5.41 -6.06 -13.86
CA SER A 82 5.05 -7.47 -13.73
C SER A 82 3.58 -7.70 -13.37
N CYS A 83 2.90 -6.74 -12.73
CA CYS A 83 1.49 -6.93 -12.38
C CYS A 83 0.56 -6.66 -13.56
N SER A 84 -0.56 -7.38 -13.57
CA SER A 84 -1.66 -7.10 -14.50
C SER A 84 -2.21 -5.69 -14.28
N ALA A 85 -2.78 -5.07 -15.32
CA ALA A 85 -3.32 -3.72 -15.23
C ALA A 85 -4.37 -3.56 -14.10
N SER A 86 -5.16 -4.60 -13.86
CA SER A 86 -6.18 -4.65 -12.79
C SER A 86 -5.60 -4.75 -11.38
N GLU A 87 -4.38 -5.26 -11.22
CA GLU A 87 -3.76 -5.45 -9.89
C GLU A 87 -2.80 -4.33 -9.49
N LYS A 88 -2.28 -3.58 -10.46
CA LYS A 88 -1.23 -2.56 -10.22
C LYS A 88 -1.58 -1.59 -9.11
N GLN A 89 -2.78 -1.01 -9.14
CA GLN A 89 -3.16 0.00 -8.15
C GLN A 89 -3.27 -0.60 -6.75
N ALA A 90 -3.92 -1.76 -6.61
CA ALA A 90 -4.02 -2.45 -5.32
C ALA A 90 -2.64 -2.89 -4.80
N ALA A 91 -1.74 -3.33 -5.68
CA ALA A 91 -0.39 -3.73 -5.31
C ALA A 91 0.45 -2.51 -4.88
N LEU A 92 0.41 -1.40 -5.60
CA LEU A 92 1.10 -0.18 -5.16
C LEU A 92 0.57 0.29 -3.80
N GLN A 93 -0.76 0.27 -3.62
CA GLN A 93 -1.38 0.65 -2.37
C GLN A 93 -0.95 -0.26 -1.21
N PHE A 94 -0.87 -1.58 -1.42
CA PHE A 94 -0.36 -2.53 -0.42
C PHE A 94 1.03 -2.14 0.11
N GLY A 95 1.95 -1.73 -0.78
CA GLY A 95 3.28 -1.27 -0.35
C GLY A 95 3.26 0.03 0.47
N LEU A 96 2.38 0.98 0.12
CA LEU A 96 2.20 2.24 0.84
C LEU A 96 1.55 2.02 2.22
N ASP A 97 0.55 1.14 2.27
CA ASP A 97 -0.20 0.77 3.46
C ASP A 97 0.66 0.01 4.46
N THR A 98 1.45 -0.96 3.98
CA THR A 98 2.47 -1.66 4.77
C THR A 98 3.36 -0.64 5.49
N CYS A 99 3.80 0.40 4.78
CA CYS A 99 4.65 1.42 5.39
C CYS A 99 3.94 2.39 6.32
N SER A 100 2.66 2.65 6.08
CA SER A 100 1.84 3.45 7.00
C SER A 100 1.58 2.71 8.31
N ILE A 101 1.23 1.41 8.26
CA ILE A 101 1.04 0.54 9.43
C ILE A 101 2.31 0.45 10.27
N ASN A 102 3.47 0.34 9.62
CA ASN A 102 4.77 0.27 10.31
C ASN A 102 5.29 1.65 10.79
N GLY A 103 4.50 2.72 10.68
CA GLY A 103 4.87 4.05 11.17
C GLY A 103 5.97 4.76 10.36
N ALA A 104 6.18 4.34 9.10
CA ALA A 104 7.19 4.89 8.21
C ALA A 104 6.62 5.17 6.80
N PRO A 105 5.61 6.05 6.66
CA PRO A 105 4.95 6.31 5.38
C PRO A 105 5.91 6.85 4.30
N ILE A 106 5.77 6.35 3.07
CA ILE A 106 6.69 6.59 1.94
C ILE A 106 6.01 7.35 0.78
N THR A 107 5.45 8.54 1.06
CA THR A 107 4.73 9.35 0.06
C THR A 107 5.58 9.76 -1.16
N TRP A 108 6.91 9.73 -1.02
CA TRP A 108 7.88 10.05 -2.07
C TRP A 108 7.99 8.98 -3.17
N VAL A 109 7.51 7.75 -2.93
CA VAL A 109 7.53 6.66 -3.92
C VAL A 109 6.47 6.87 -5.00
N GLY A 110 5.34 7.47 -4.62
CA GLY A 110 4.16 7.68 -5.48
C GLY A 110 3.36 6.41 -5.76
N ASP A 111 2.06 6.56 -5.97
CA ASP A 111 1.04 5.51 -6.07
C ASP A 111 0.67 5.13 -7.51
N THR A 112 1.37 5.69 -8.51
CA THR A 112 1.14 5.39 -9.93
C THR A 112 2.35 4.75 -10.60
N CYS A 113 2.07 3.88 -11.57
CA CYS A 113 2.96 3.63 -12.71
C CYS A 113 2.71 4.71 -13.78
#